data_AF-A0A967K9B2-F1
#
_entry.id   AF-A0A967K9B2-F1
#
_cell.length_a   1.000
_cell.length_b   1.000
_cell.length_c   1.000
_cell.angle_alpha   90.00
_cell.angle_beta   90.00
_cell.angle_gamma   90.00
#
_symmetry.space_group_name_H-M   'P 1'
#
loop_
_entity.id
_entity.type
_entity.pdbx_description
1 polymer ?
#
loop_
_entity_poly.entity_id
_entity_poly.type
_entity_poly.pdbx_seq_one_letter_code
_entity_poly.pdbx_strand_id
1 'polypeptide(L)'
;MASVNEYHIQGSYFEACNCEAICPCRRQNGVANGLSTYGICDFLLSWQIDRGSADGVDLSGIAVSMAGRYSDEEEGTPWSVIIYIDENAGDDQFEALSEIFQGNAKGNILFTGNISKVLAVKRARIALDHAAGNEQIRIGGIASAKSLENVAFDGTVTCGIPGHDHPGQESVSSLTHNDGPFQWDYKERCGFATDFAYAS
;
A
#
# COMPACT_ATOMS: atom_id res chain seq x y z
N MET A 1 -6.75 11.43 -21.48
CA MET A 1 -5.64 11.90 -20.64
C MET A 1 -4.36 11.30 -21.20
N ALA A 2 -3.26 12.04 -21.19
CA ALA A 2 -1.97 11.49 -21.61
C ALA A 2 -1.44 10.57 -20.50
N SER A 3 -0.94 9.39 -20.86
CA SER A 3 -0.29 8.47 -19.93
C SER A 3 1.01 9.09 -19.41
N VAL A 4 1.31 8.90 -18.12
CA VAL A 4 2.60 9.28 -17.53
C VAL A 4 3.72 8.52 -18.23
N ASN A 5 4.71 9.22 -18.77
CA ASN A 5 5.81 8.62 -19.53
C ASN A 5 7.07 8.40 -18.68
N GLU A 6 7.45 9.40 -17.89
CA GLU A 6 8.60 9.33 -16.98
C GLU A 6 8.18 9.72 -15.56
N TYR A 7 8.49 8.86 -14.58
CA TYR A 7 8.34 9.21 -13.18
C TYR A 7 9.43 8.59 -12.31
N HIS A 8 9.62 9.20 -11.14
CA HIS A 8 10.28 8.58 -10.00
C HIS A 8 9.60 9.07 -8.72
N ILE A 9 9.29 8.16 -7.80
CA ILE A 9 8.73 8.48 -6.48
C ILE A 9 9.39 7.60 -5.42
N GLN A 10 9.78 8.19 -4.30
CA GLN A 10 10.37 7.48 -3.18
C GLN A 10 9.93 8.09 -1.86
N GLY A 11 9.93 7.28 -0.81
CA GLY A 11 9.62 7.72 0.54
C GLY A 11 9.34 6.55 1.47
N SER A 12 8.42 6.74 2.41
CA SER A 12 8.08 5.74 3.42
C SER A 12 6.78 5.02 3.12
N TYR A 13 6.71 3.76 3.56
CA TYR A 13 5.63 2.83 3.32
C TYR A 13 5.17 2.19 4.63
N PHE A 14 3.86 2.10 4.82
CA PHE A 14 3.25 1.27 5.86
C PHE A 14 1.99 0.60 5.30
N GLU A 15 1.79 -0.65 5.69
CA GLU A 15 0.58 -1.40 5.38
C GLU A 15 0.10 -2.21 6.56
N ALA A 16 -1.19 -2.52 6.54
CA ALA A 16 -1.79 -3.54 7.38
C ALA A 16 -2.72 -4.42 6.55
N CYS A 17 -2.84 -5.68 6.96
CA CYS A 17 -3.73 -6.65 6.33
C CYS A 17 -4.48 -7.46 7.37
N ASN A 18 -5.49 -8.24 6.97
CA ASN A 18 -6.22 -9.13 7.86
C ASN A 18 -5.50 -10.45 8.20
N CYS A 19 -4.30 -10.71 7.68
CA CYS A 19 -3.54 -11.94 7.97
C CYS A 19 -2.91 -11.92 9.37
N GLU A 20 -2.47 -13.08 9.84
CA GLU A 20 -1.66 -13.18 11.05
C GLU A 20 -0.23 -12.65 10.81
N ALA A 21 0.39 -12.06 11.83
CA ALA A 21 1.77 -11.60 11.74
C ALA A 21 2.74 -12.74 12.11
N ILE A 22 3.82 -13.01 11.37
CA ILE A 22 4.24 -12.39 10.10
C ILE A 22 3.35 -12.88 8.96
N CYS A 23 2.92 -11.98 8.09
CA CYS A 23 2.04 -12.33 6.97
C CYS A 23 2.68 -13.39 6.06
N PRO A 24 1.99 -14.49 5.70
CA PRO A 24 2.59 -15.53 4.85
C PRO A 24 2.90 -15.06 3.42
N CYS A 25 2.31 -13.95 2.97
CA CYS A 25 2.64 -13.34 1.68
C CYS A 25 4.03 -12.69 1.66
N ARG A 26 4.66 -12.50 2.83
CA ARG A 26 6.02 -11.97 2.95
C ARG A 26 7.05 -12.99 2.50
N ARG A 27 8.19 -12.47 2.00
CA ARG A 27 9.41 -13.28 1.95
C ARG A 27 10.14 -13.18 3.27
N GLN A 28 10.49 -14.33 3.85
CA GLN A 28 11.34 -14.42 5.03
C GLN A 28 12.67 -15.03 4.59
N ASN A 29 13.78 -14.32 4.82
CA ASN A 29 15.12 -14.72 4.39
C ASN A 29 15.19 -15.11 2.89
N GLY A 30 14.47 -14.35 2.05
CA GLY A 30 14.38 -14.58 0.61
C GLY A 30 13.43 -15.71 0.18
N VAL A 31 12.82 -16.44 1.10
CA VAL A 31 11.89 -17.53 0.82
C VAL A 31 10.45 -17.01 0.86
N ALA A 32 9.70 -17.21 -0.22
CA ALA A 32 8.26 -16.94 -0.24
C ALA A 32 7.52 -17.99 0.62
N ASN A 33 6.64 -17.54 1.53
CA ASN A 33 6.05 -18.43 2.52
C ASN A 33 4.68 -18.98 2.10
N GLY A 34 3.81 -18.20 1.43
CA GLY A 34 2.56 -18.73 0.90
C GLY A 34 1.46 -17.70 0.63
N LEU A 35 0.24 -18.23 0.66
CA LEU A 35 -1.03 -17.53 0.42
C LEU A 35 -1.53 -16.79 1.68
N SER A 36 -2.61 -16.04 1.56
CA SER A 36 -3.17 -15.32 2.72
C SER A 36 -3.57 -16.28 3.84
N THR A 37 -3.54 -15.82 5.10
CA THR A 37 -3.86 -16.70 6.26
C THR A 37 -5.28 -17.26 6.21
N TYR A 38 -6.22 -16.50 5.64
CA TYR A 38 -7.65 -16.76 5.73
C TYR A 38 -8.30 -17.07 4.36
N GLY A 39 -7.52 -17.28 3.31
CA GLY A 39 -8.02 -17.46 1.94
C GLY A 39 -8.50 -16.17 1.26
N ILE A 40 -8.72 -15.10 2.04
CA ILE A 40 -9.09 -13.76 1.59
C ILE A 40 -8.17 -12.78 2.30
N CYS A 41 -7.58 -11.86 1.52
CA CYS A 41 -6.80 -10.77 2.07
C CYS A 41 -7.56 -9.46 1.92
N ASP A 42 -7.85 -8.81 3.05
CA ASP A 42 -8.26 -7.41 3.11
C ASP A 42 -7.05 -6.58 3.54
N PHE A 43 -6.72 -5.55 2.77
CA PHE A 43 -5.52 -4.76 3.01
C PHE A 43 -5.76 -3.26 2.94
N LEU A 44 -4.93 -2.51 3.67
CA LEU A 44 -4.78 -1.07 3.58
C LEU A 44 -3.29 -0.74 3.49
N LEU A 45 -2.91 -0.12 2.39
CA LEU A 45 -1.54 0.23 2.02
C LEU A 45 -1.40 1.75 2.04
N SER A 46 -0.21 2.27 2.36
CA SER A 46 0.05 3.71 2.32
C SER A 46 1.47 4.04 1.92
N TRP A 47 1.60 5.12 1.17
CA TRP A 47 2.85 5.68 0.68
C TRP A 47 2.88 7.16 1.02
N GLN A 48 3.88 7.58 1.77
CA GLN A 48 4.24 8.99 1.89
C GLN A 48 5.34 9.27 0.88
N ILE A 49 5.06 10.09 -0.13
CA ILE A 49 6.06 10.48 -1.13
C ILE A 49 6.90 11.60 -0.51
N ASP A 50 8.15 11.29 -0.18
CA ASP A 50 9.09 12.27 0.35
C ASP A 50 9.73 13.09 -0.78
N ARG A 51 10.03 12.41 -1.90
CA ARG A 51 10.59 13.03 -3.11
C ARG A 51 10.07 12.32 -4.35
N GLY A 52 9.67 13.09 -5.36
CA GLY A 52 9.40 12.51 -6.66
C GLY A 52 8.75 13.49 -7.64
N SER A 53 8.70 13.07 -8.90
CA SER A 53 8.05 13.81 -9.97
C SER A 53 7.52 12.87 -11.05
N ALA A 54 6.53 13.34 -11.81
CA ALA A 54 6.05 12.67 -13.02
C ALA A 54 5.89 13.71 -14.14
N ASP A 55 6.57 13.52 -15.27
CA ASP A 55 6.54 14.41 -16.44
C ASP A 55 6.67 15.92 -16.09
N GLY A 56 7.52 16.24 -15.11
CA GLY A 56 7.76 17.61 -14.63
C GLY A 56 6.80 18.12 -13.55
N VAL A 57 5.77 17.36 -13.18
CA VAL A 57 4.90 17.62 -12.03
C VAL A 57 5.60 17.14 -10.76
N ASP A 58 5.82 18.03 -9.79
CA ASP A 58 6.34 17.66 -8.47
C ASP A 58 5.28 16.88 -7.69
N LEU A 59 5.64 15.70 -7.18
CA LEU A 59 4.77 14.81 -6.40
C LEU A 59 5.18 14.73 -4.92
N SER A 60 6.24 15.47 -4.54
CA SER A 60 6.77 15.47 -3.18
C SER A 60 5.75 15.98 -2.16
N GLY A 61 5.67 15.33 -1.01
CA GLY A 61 4.76 15.66 0.08
C GLY A 61 3.35 15.07 -0.07
N ILE A 62 2.99 14.49 -1.21
CA ILE A 62 1.66 13.90 -1.42
C ILE A 62 1.60 12.48 -0.86
N ALA A 63 0.58 12.22 -0.05
CA ALA A 63 0.26 10.88 0.43
C ALA A 63 -0.68 10.15 -0.54
N VAL A 64 -0.47 8.84 -0.65
CA VAL A 64 -1.36 7.92 -1.37
C VAL A 64 -1.69 6.76 -0.45
N SER A 65 -2.93 6.27 -0.51
CA SER A 65 -3.33 5.05 0.17
C SER A 65 -4.21 4.19 -0.72
N MET A 66 -4.18 2.88 -0.52
CA MET A 66 -4.97 1.92 -1.28
C MET A 66 -5.63 0.95 -0.32
N ALA A 67 -6.95 0.82 -0.43
CA ALA A 67 -7.68 -0.27 0.22
C ALA A 67 -8.08 -1.29 -0.83
N GLY A 68 -7.99 -2.58 -0.50
CA GLY A 68 -8.38 -3.60 -1.45
C GLY A 68 -8.63 -4.96 -0.85
N ARG A 69 -9.08 -5.86 -1.72
CA ARG A 69 -9.36 -7.27 -1.42
C ARG A 69 -8.92 -8.17 -2.57
N TYR A 70 -8.41 -9.35 -2.23
CA TYR A 70 -8.30 -10.49 -3.15
C TYR A 70 -8.67 -11.81 -2.47
N SER A 71 -8.92 -12.84 -3.28
CA SER A 71 -9.17 -14.22 -2.85
C SER A 71 -8.08 -15.15 -3.40
N ASP A 72 -7.58 -16.06 -2.57
CA ASP A 72 -6.61 -17.10 -2.95
C ASP A 72 -7.23 -18.19 -3.84
N GLU A 73 -8.56 -18.32 -3.83
CA GLU A 73 -9.30 -19.30 -4.65
C GLU A 73 -9.41 -18.88 -6.12
N GLU A 74 -9.19 -17.59 -6.41
CA GLU A 74 -9.25 -17.05 -7.76
C GLU A 74 -7.87 -17.15 -8.43
N GLU A 75 -7.84 -17.66 -9.66
CA GLU A 75 -6.60 -17.79 -10.43
C GLU A 75 -5.94 -16.42 -10.61
N GLY A 76 -4.66 -16.32 -10.24
CA GLY A 76 -3.91 -15.06 -10.28
C GLY A 76 -4.24 -14.08 -9.15
N THR A 77 -5.07 -14.46 -8.18
CA THR A 77 -5.43 -13.66 -6.99
C THR A 77 -5.76 -12.19 -7.32
N PRO A 78 -6.74 -11.93 -8.21
CA PRO A 78 -7.01 -10.60 -8.73
C PRO A 78 -7.48 -9.62 -7.64
N TRP A 79 -6.89 -8.42 -7.62
CA TRP A 79 -7.22 -7.38 -6.65
C TRP A 79 -8.36 -6.50 -7.14
N SER A 80 -9.34 -6.28 -6.27
CA SER A 80 -10.25 -5.14 -6.35
C SER A 80 -9.77 -4.04 -5.40
N VAL A 81 -9.65 -2.80 -5.88
CA VAL A 81 -9.02 -1.72 -5.11
C VAL A 81 -9.79 -0.40 -5.17
N ILE A 82 -9.67 0.40 -4.12
CA ILE A 82 -9.99 1.83 -4.07
C ILE A 82 -8.70 2.57 -3.79
N ILE A 83 -8.41 3.57 -4.63
CA ILE A 83 -7.19 4.39 -4.52
C ILE A 83 -7.58 5.76 -3.97
N TYR A 84 -6.86 6.17 -2.93
CA TYR A 84 -7.01 7.43 -2.24
C TYR A 84 -5.77 8.27 -2.48
N ILE A 85 -5.96 9.47 -3.02
CA ILE A 85 -4.90 10.47 -3.18
C ILE A 85 -5.22 11.62 -2.23
N ASP A 86 -4.19 12.16 -1.57
CA ASP A 86 -4.36 13.25 -0.62
C ASP A 86 -5.13 14.43 -1.24
N GLU A 87 -6.07 15.00 -0.49
CA GLU A 87 -6.87 16.15 -0.92
C GLU A 87 -6.04 17.42 -1.18
N ASN A 88 -4.82 17.49 -0.64
CA ASN A 88 -3.86 18.57 -0.92
C ASN A 88 -3.19 18.43 -2.30
N ALA A 89 -3.34 17.30 -2.99
CA ALA A 89 -2.82 17.13 -4.34
C ALA A 89 -3.60 18.03 -5.32
N GLY A 90 -2.89 18.86 -6.09
CA GLY A 90 -3.46 19.57 -7.23
C GLY A 90 -4.01 18.63 -8.30
N ASP A 91 -4.63 19.19 -9.34
CA ASP A 91 -5.24 18.38 -10.40
C ASP A 91 -4.18 17.58 -11.19
N ASP A 92 -3.07 18.22 -11.58
CA ASP A 92 -1.97 17.54 -12.28
C ASP A 92 -1.34 16.43 -11.42
N GLN A 93 -1.16 16.66 -10.11
CA GLN A 93 -0.62 15.65 -9.18
C GLN A 93 -1.57 14.47 -9.02
N PHE A 94 -2.87 14.73 -8.95
CA PHE A 94 -3.88 13.69 -8.87
C PHE A 94 -3.97 12.84 -10.12
N GLU A 95 -3.97 13.48 -11.30
CA GLU A 95 -3.96 12.75 -12.57
C GLU A 95 -2.70 11.87 -12.68
N ALA A 96 -1.52 12.41 -12.39
CA ALA A 96 -0.27 11.66 -12.42
C ALA A 96 -0.27 10.47 -11.45
N LEU A 97 -0.64 10.69 -10.18
CA LEU A 97 -0.68 9.62 -9.17
C LEU A 97 -1.77 8.58 -9.47
N SER A 98 -2.89 9.00 -10.07
CA SER A 98 -3.93 8.09 -10.53
C SER A 98 -3.38 7.15 -11.61
N GLU A 99 -2.63 7.66 -12.58
CA GLU A 99 -2.03 6.83 -13.63
C GLU A 99 -0.95 5.88 -13.08
N ILE A 100 -0.11 6.36 -12.15
CA ILE A 100 0.96 5.55 -11.54
C ILE A 100 0.37 4.41 -10.72
N PHE A 101 -0.52 4.70 -9.76
CA PHE A 101 -1.02 3.70 -8.81
C PHE A 101 -2.09 2.77 -9.38
N GLN A 102 -2.69 3.10 -10.52
CA GLN A 102 -3.52 2.16 -11.29
C GLN A 102 -2.69 1.21 -12.17
N GLY A 103 -1.38 1.47 -12.34
CA GLY A 103 -0.51 0.70 -13.23
C GLY A 103 -0.59 1.10 -14.71
N ASN A 104 -1.16 2.26 -15.03
CA ASN A 104 -1.19 2.77 -16.40
C ASN A 104 0.18 3.34 -16.82
N ALA A 105 0.96 3.82 -15.85
CA ALA A 105 2.36 4.18 -16.06
C ALA A 105 3.25 2.93 -16.05
N LYS A 106 4.16 2.81 -17.03
CA LYS A 106 5.17 1.73 -17.05
C LYS A 106 6.17 1.93 -15.91
N GLY A 107 6.81 0.86 -15.45
CA GLY A 107 7.88 0.97 -14.46
C GLY A 107 8.06 -0.28 -13.60
N ASN A 108 8.70 -0.09 -12.45
CA ASN A 108 9.03 -1.16 -11.52
C ASN A 108 7.94 -1.45 -10.46
N ILE A 109 6.75 -0.84 -10.56
CA ILE A 109 5.64 -1.07 -9.61
C ILE A 109 4.94 -2.40 -9.93
N LEU A 110 5.42 -3.49 -9.32
CA LEU A 110 4.98 -4.84 -9.68
C LEU A 110 3.55 -5.19 -9.22
N PHE A 111 3.11 -4.65 -8.07
CA PHE A 111 1.81 -5.02 -7.50
C PHE A 111 0.62 -4.59 -8.37
N THR A 112 0.80 -3.59 -9.23
CA THR A 112 -0.28 -3.10 -10.11
C THR A 112 -0.70 -4.16 -11.13
N GLY A 113 0.19 -5.11 -11.47
CA GLY A 113 -0.15 -6.27 -12.29
C GLY A 113 -1.19 -7.20 -11.66
N ASN A 114 -1.41 -7.12 -10.34
CA ASN A 114 -2.46 -7.87 -9.65
C ASN A 114 -3.81 -7.14 -9.67
N ILE A 115 -3.85 -5.85 -10.03
CA ILE A 115 -5.08 -5.05 -10.01
C ILE A 115 -5.93 -5.42 -11.22
N SER A 116 -7.01 -6.15 -10.98
CA SER A 116 -8.00 -6.48 -12.01
C SER A 116 -9.13 -5.46 -12.08
N LYS A 117 -9.41 -4.79 -10.95
CA LYS A 117 -10.55 -3.88 -10.83
C LYS A 117 -10.23 -2.69 -9.96
N VAL A 118 -10.21 -1.51 -10.57
CA VAL A 118 -10.22 -0.23 -9.88
C VAL A 118 -11.68 0.18 -9.64
N LEU A 119 -12.12 0.16 -8.39
CA LEU A 119 -13.49 0.51 -8.01
C LEU A 119 -13.71 2.01 -7.99
N ALA A 120 -12.69 2.76 -7.56
CA ALA A 120 -12.66 4.22 -7.57
C ALA A 120 -11.22 4.73 -7.39
N VAL A 121 -10.96 5.92 -7.93
CA VAL A 121 -9.83 6.77 -7.54
C VAL A 121 -10.40 8.09 -7.04
N LYS A 122 -10.04 8.50 -5.82
CA LYS A 122 -10.69 9.65 -5.19
C LYS A 122 -9.74 10.42 -4.27
N ARG A 123 -10.09 11.70 -4.08
CA ARG A 123 -9.43 12.57 -3.11
C ARG A 123 -9.93 12.26 -1.70
N ALA A 124 -9.02 12.28 -0.73
CA ALA A 124 -9.37 12.17 0.68
C ALA A 124 -8.34 12.88 1.57
N ARG A 125 -8.78 13.32 2.75
CA ARG A 125 -7.86 13.75 3.81
C ARG A 125 -7.05 12.56 4.31
N ILE A 126 -5.78 12.50 3.97
CA ILE A 126 -4.87 11.45 4.43
C ILE A 126 -3.94 12.04 5.51
N ALA A 127 -3.72 11.28 6.57
CA ALA A 127 -2.72 11.58 7.58
C ALA A 127 -1.93 10.30 7.87
N LEU A 128 -0.64 10.34 7.58
CA LEU A 128 0.28 9.23 7.78
C LEU A 128 1.28 9.59 8.88
N ASP A 129 1.63 8.61 9.70
CA ASP A 129 2.82 8.63 10.53
C ASP A 129 3.53 7.31 10.26
N HIS A 130 4.71 7.33 9.66
CA HIS A 130 5.51 6.12 9.41
C HIS A 130 6.75 6.07 10.29
N ALA A 131 6.76 6.79 11.41
CA ALA A 131 7.84 6.70 12.38
C ALA A 131 7.88 5.28 12.98
N ALA A 132 9.10 4.74 13.07
CA ALA A 132 9.33 3.39 13.55
C ALA A 132 8.66 3.14 14.91
N GLY A 133 7.75 2.15 14.97
CA GLY A 133 7.00 1.76 16.16
C GLY A 133 5.79 2.64 16.49
N ASN A 134 5.40 3.58 15.62
CA ASN A 134 4.18 4.39 15.77
C ASN A 134 3.35 4.48 14.47
N GLU A 135 3.57 3.54 13.56
CA GLU A 135 3.05 3.58 12.20
C GLU A 135 1.52 3.64 12.17
N GLN A 136 0.98 4.61 11.45
CA GLN A 136 -0.44 4.93 11.39
C GLN A 136 -0.87 5.39 10.01
N ILE A 137 -2.04 4.92 9.60
CA ILE A 137 -2.79 5.38 8.43
C ILE A 137 -4.10 5.98 8.95
N ARG A 138 -4.45 7.19 8.54
CA ARG A 138 -5.80 7.73 8.67
C ARG A 138 -6.27 8.30 7.34
N ILE A 139 -7.44 7.86 6.90
CA ILE A 139 -8.14 8.43 5.74
C ILE A 139 -9.46 9.00 6.25
N GLY A 140 -9.49 10.29 6.58
CA GLY A 140 -10.68 10.98 7.11
C GLY A 140 -11.41 10.19 8.21
N GLY A 141 -12.69 9.89 7.98
CA GLY A 141 -13.50 8.94 8.75
C GLY A 141 -13.80 7.62 8.02
N ILE A 142 -13.03 7.33 6.97
CA ILE A 142 -13.22 6.20 6.04
C ILE A 142 -12.43 4.98 6.50
N ALA A 143 -11.13 5.16 6.77
CA ALA A 143 -10.24 4.06 7.09
C ALA A 143 -9.16 4.46 8.09
N SER A 144 -8.64 3.47 8.80
CA SER A 144 -7.48 3.63 9.67
C SER A 144 -6.68 2.34 9.78
N ALA A 145 -5.37 2.45 9.99
CA ALA A 145 -4.53 1.35 10.46
C ALA A 145 -3.52 1.88 11.47
N LYS A 146 -3.08 1.04 12.40
CA LYS A 146 -2.11 1.40 13.42
C LYS A 146 -1.30 0.19 13.88
N SER A 147 0.03 0.33 13.93
CA SER A 147 0.92 -0.63 14.60
C SER A 147 0.73 -0.58 16.12
N LEU A 148 0.72 -1.76 16.73
CA LEU A 148 0.51 -1.96 18.16
C LEU A 148 1.79 -2.44 18.84
N GLU A 149 2.47 -3.41 18.23
CA GLU A 149 3.72 -3.97 18.71
C GLU A 149 4.57 -4.48 17.55
N ASN A 150 5.89 -4.35 17.67
CA ASN A 150 6.80 -4.91 16.68
C ASN A 150 6.92 -6.42 16.86
N VAL A 151 6.90 -7.14 15.73
CA VAL A 151 7.20 -8.57 15.72
C VAL A 151 8.71 -8.75 15.64
N ALA A 152 9.27 -9.40 16.67
CA ALA A 152 10.67 -9.79 16.66
C ALA A 152 10.88 -10.95 15.69
N PHE A 153 11.82 -10.78 14.75
CA PHE A 153 12.21 -11.81 13.80
C PHE A 153 13.72 -11.76 13.59
N ASP A 154 14.38 -12.90 13.73
CA ASP A 154 15.81 -13.03 13.46
C ASP A 154 16.01 -13.35 11.97
N GLY A 155 16.17 -12.30 11.16
CA GLY A 155 16.33 -12.41 9.72
C GLY A 155 15.77 -11.22 8.96
N THR A 156 15.57 -11.39 7.66
CA THR A 156 14.99 -10.36 6.79
C THR A 156 13.56 -10.70 6.42
N VAL A 157 12.68 -9.68 6.46
CA VAL A 157 11.33 -9.77 5.94
C VAL A 157 11.17 -8.72 4.84
N THR A 158 10.66 -9.13 3.67
CA THR A 158 10.44 -8.22 2.54
C THR A 158 9.05 -8.43 1.92
N CYS A 159 8.52 -7.37 1.31
CA CYS A 159 7.21 -7.35 0.66
C CYS A 159 7.36 -6.99 -0.83
N GLY A 160 6.57 -7.65 -1.70
CA GLY A 160 6.58 -7.34 -3.13
C GLY A 160 5.96 -5.99 -3.50
N ILE A 161 5.23 -5.34 -2.59
CA ILE A 161 4.57 -4.04 -2.83
C ILE A 161 5.61 -2.90 -2.85
N PRO A 162 6.38 -2.63 -1.79
CA PRO A 162 7.48 -1.67 -1.83
C PRO A 162 8.70 -2.18 -2.61
N GLY A 163 8.84 -3.50 -2.76
CA GLY A 163 9.95 -4.16 -3.45
C GLY A 163 10.75 -5.07 -2.52
N HIS A 164 11.32 -6.15 -3.06
CA HIS A 164 12.06 -7.13 -2.25
C HIS A 164 13.49 -6.70 -1.88
N ASP A 165 13.94 -5.58 -2.41
CA ASP A 165 15.17 -4.86 -2.07
C ASP A 165 15.00 -3.92 -0.86
N HIS A 166 13.79 -3.85 -0.29
CA HIS A 166 13.43 -3.06 0.88
C HIS A 166 13.03 -3.98 2.06
N PRO A 167 13.99 -4.45 2.88
CA PRO A 167 13.68 -5.13 4.14
C PRO A 167 12.97 -4.18 5.11
N GLY A 168 11.92 -4.68 5.76
CA GLY A 168 11.09 -3.88 6.65
C GLY A 168 10.86 -4.50 8.01
N GLN A 169 10.14 -3.74 8.84
CA GLN A 169 9.74 -4.13 10.18
C GLN A 169 8.31 -4.68 10.16
N GLU A 170 8.14 -5.91 10.65
CA GLU A 170 6.82 -6.50 10.89
C GLU A 170 6.24 -6.02 12.22
N SER A 171 4.92 -5.89 12.28
CA SER A 171 4.20 -5.51 13.47
C SER A 171 2.88 -6.28 13.58
N VAL A 172 2.37 -6.39 14.80
CA VAL A 172 0.96 -6.61 15.04
C VAL A 172 0.27 -5.25 14.98
N SER A 173 -0.84 -5.19 14.28
CA SER A 173 -1.53 -3.98 13.86
C SER A 173 -3.05 -4.15 14.00
N SER A 174 -3.76 -3.03 13.96
CA SER A 174 -5.22 -2.99 13.78
C SER A 174 -5.56 -2.18 12.54
N LEU A 175 -6.68 -2.50 11.90
CA LEU A 175 -7.12 -1.82 10.68
C LEU A 175 -8.64 -1.82 10.55
N THR A 176 -9.18 -0.73 10.04
CA THR A 176 -10.61 -0.52 9.77
C THR A 176 -10.80 0.12 8.41
N HIS A 177 -11.86 -0.24 7.70
CA HIS A 177 -12.27 0.44 6.49
C HIS A 177 -13.79 0.40 6.35
N ASN A 178 -14.38 1.52 5.95
CA ASN A 178 -15.80 1.64 5.68
C ASN A 178 -16.04 2.60 4.50
N ASP A 179 -15.96 2.06 3.29
CA ASP A 179 -16.30 2.79 2.07
C ASP A 179 -16.66 1.84 0.92
N GLY A 180 -17.82 2.12 0.30
CA GLY A 180 -18.35 1.32 -0.79
C GLY A 180 -18.45 -0.17 -0.43
N PRO A 181 -17.87 -1.08 -1.26
CA PRO A 181 -17.98 -2.51 -1.07
C PRO A 181 -17.06 -3.07 0.03
N PHE A 182 -16.15 -2.27 0.58
CA PHE A 182 -15.21 -2.70 1.61
C PHE A 182 -15.65 -2.19 2.98
N GLN A 183 -16.10 -3.11 3.83
CA GLN A 183 -16.48 -2.85 5.21
C GLN A 183 -15.88 -3.93 6.11
N TRP A 184 -14.89 -3.55 6.91
CA TRP A 184 -14.19 -4.47 7.79
C TRP A 184 -13.52 -3.74 8.97
N ASP A 185 -13.37 -4.47 10.07
CA ASP A 185 -12.67 -4.03 11.28
C ASP A 185 -11.90 -5.25 11.81
N TYR A 186 -10.58 -5.15 11.78
CA TYR A 186 -9.67 -6.21 12.22
C TYR A 186 -8.75 -5.69 13.32
N LYS A 187 -8.55 -6.52 14.34
CA LYS A 187 -7.63 -6.29 15.46
C LYS A 187 -6.58 -7.40 15.46
N GLU A 188 -5.39 -7.06 15.96
CA GLU A 188 -4.30 -8.02 16.17
C GLU A 188 -3.94 -8.79 14.88
N ARG A 189 -3.55 -8.04 13.84
CA ARG A 189 -3.21 -8.56 12.50
C ARG A 189 -1.86 -8.07 11.99
N CYS A 190 -1.47 -8.52 10.80
CA CYS A 190 -0.23 -8.13 10.16
C CYS A 190 -0.14 -6.61 9.92
N GLY A 191 1.05 -6.05 10.15
CA GLY A 191 1.47 -4.78 9.59
C GLY A 191 2.94 -4.83 9.18
N PHE A 192 3.34 -4.00 8.22
CA PHE A 192 4.71 -3.95 7.71
C PHE A 192 5.09 -2.54 7.31
N ALA A 193 6.27 -2.10 7.74
CA ALA A 193 6.79 -0.77 7.48
C ALA A 193 8.19 -0.82 6.87
N THR A 194 8.43 0.03 5.88
CA THR A 194 9.74 0.16 5.19
C THR A 194 9.79 1.47 4.40
N ASP A 195 10.85 1.69 3.63
CA ASP A 195 10.87 2.65 2.52
C ASP A 195 10.47 2.00 1.18
N PHE A 196 10.27 2.83 0.15
CA PHE A 196 10.03 2.38 -1.23
C PHE A 196 10.72 3.32 -2.24
N ALA A 197 11.01 2.80 -3.43
CA ALA A 197 11.45 3.60 -4.56
C ALA A 197 10.90 3.04 -5.88
N TYR A 198 10.06 3.83 -6.56
CA TYR A 198 9.47 3.47 -7.85
C TYR A 198 9.93 4.41 -8.97
N ALA A 199 10.09 3.87 -10.17
CA ALA A 199 10.41 4.62 -11.38
C ALA A 199 9.96 3.88 -12.66
N SER A 200 9.74 4.65 -13.72
CA SER A 200 9.38 4.18 -15.08
C SER A 200 10.55 3.65 -15.91
#